data_AF-A0A9W4TXA2-F1
#
_entry.id   AF-A0A9W4TXA2-F1
#
_cell.length_a   1.000
_cell.length_b   1.000
_cell.length_c   1.000
_cell.angle_alpha   90.00
_cell.angle_beta   90.00
_cell.angle_gamma   90.00
#
_symmetry.space_group_name_H-M   'P 1'
#
loop_
_entity.id
_entity.type
_entity.pdbx_description
1 polymer ?
#
loop_
_entity_poly.entity_id
_entity_poly.type
_entity_poly.pdbx_seq_one_letter_code
_entity_poly.pdbx_strand_id
1 'polypeptide(L)'
;MDYSTQTVAQLKDILKSKGLSTEGKKADLVARLNEQEQPVQEEIKEDPKTEEPENEQSKPEQESTLTVIQPQPKEETKEEPKEEPKKLTPEERKTLAIELLNKKIQRAEKFNDEEAVNQAKKDLIRVEKFGVELGTSLARELGLVNNQLKDGFRNNKGKFKPTYHKKFHKKRY
;
A
#
# COMPACT_ATOMS: atom_id res chain seq x y z
N MET A 1 3.45 3.21 35.31
CA MET A 1 2.26 2.74 34.56
C MET A 1 2.72 1.97 33.33
N ASP A 2 1.96 0.99 32.81
CA ASP A 2 2.33 0.34 31.53
C ASP A 2 1.53 0.93 30.35
N TYR A 3 2.19 1.81 29.60
CA TYR A 3 1.63 2.52 28.45
C TYR A 3 1.57 1.68 27.17
N SER A 4 2.17 0.48 27.16
CA SER A 4 2.21 -0.37 25.95
C SER A 4 0.83 -0.85 25.49
N THR A 5 -0.09 -1.04 26.44
CA THR A 5 -1.47 -1.51 26.19
C THR A 5 -2.40 -0.43 25.62
N GLN A 6 -2.01 0.84 25.68
CA GLN A 6 -2.85 1.96 25.24
C GLN A 6 -2.78 2.20 23.74
N THR A 7 -3.83 2.80 23.19
CA THR A 7 -3.88 3.22 21.78
C THR A 7 -3.08 4.50 21.56
N VAL A 8 -2.66 4.75 20.31
CA VAL A 8 -1.93 5.98 19.96
C VAL A 8 -2.72 7.24 20.32
N ALA A 9 -4.05 7.22 20.19
CA ALA A 9 -4.91 8.34 20.58
C ALA A 9 -4.79 8.64 22.09
N GLN A 10 -4.97 7.62 22.93
CA GLN A 10 -4.84 7.73 24.39
C GLN A 10 -3.44 8.22 24.80
N LEU A 11 -2.39 7.68 24.20
CA LEU A 11 -1.01 8.11 24.46
C LEU A 11 -0.80 9.58 24.11
N LYS A 12 -1.34 10.05 22.97
CA LYS A 12 -1.27 11.47 22.59
C LYS A 12 -2.05 12.36 23.55
N ASP A 13 -3.22 11.92 24.02
CA ASP A 13 -4.01 12.71 24.97
C ASP A 13 -3.30 12.86 26.32
N ILE A 14 -2.63 11.81 26.80
CA ILE A 14 -1.79 11.87 28.01
C ILE A 14 -0.58 12.79 27.77
N LEU A 15 0.09 12.69 26.62
CA LEU A 15 1.22 13.57 26.28
C LEU A 15 0.78 15.05 26.20
N LYS A 16 -0.37 15.36 25.59
CA LYS A 16 -0.94 16.73 25.58
C LYS A 16 -1.22 17.23 26.99
N SER A 17 -1.82 16.38 27.82
CA SER A 17 -2.15 16.72 29.21
C SER A 17 -0.88 16.99 30.03
N LYS A 18 0.24 16.35 29.68
CA LYS A 18 1.57 16.57 30.26
C LYS A 18 2.40 17.65 29.54
N GLY A 19 1.86 18.32 28.52
CA GLY A 19 2.59 19.36 27.75
C GLY A 19 3.73 18.85 26.87
N LEU A 20 3.76 17.55 26.55
CA LEU A 20 4.82 16.90 25.78
C LEU A 20 4.46 16.80 24.29
N SER A 21 5.50 16.70 23.45
CA SER A 21 5.30 16.50 22.01
C SER A 21 4.53 15.21 21.71
N THR A 22 3.52 15.32 20.85
CA THR A 22 2.66 14.21 20.40
C THR A 22 3.09 13.60 19.06
N GLU A 23 4.24 14.04 18.56
CA GLU A 23 4.81 13.57 17.30
C GLU A 23 5.69 12.33 17.53
N GLY A 24 5.62 11.39 16.59
CA GLY A 24 6.37 10.14 16.62
C GLY A 24 5.50 8.89 16.44
N LYS A 25 6.16 7.73 16.43
CA LYS A 25 5.52 6.40 16.40
C LYS A 25 5.04 6.03 17.81
N LYS A 26 4.17 5.01 17.92
CA LYS A 26 3.66 4.53 19.22
C LYS A 26 4.78 4.25 20.24
N ALA A 27 5.88 3.64 19.80
CA ALA A 27 7.03 3.35 20.66
C ALA A 27 7.64 4.63 21.24
N ASP A 28 7.81 5.67 20.43
CA ASP A 28 8.40 6.96 20.84
C ASP A 28 7.48 7.68 21.84
N LEU A 29 6.16 7.62 21.63
CA LEU A 29 5.18 8.19 22.56
C LEU A 29 5.21 7.48 23.92
N VAL A 30 5.32 6.14 23.92
CA VAL A 30 5.45 5.34 25.14
C VAL A 30 6.77 5.62 25.86
N ALA A 31 7.89 5.70 25.13
CA ALA A 31 9.20 6.02 25.69
C ALA A 31 9.17 7.39 26.40
N ARG A 32 8.63 8.42 25.73
CA ARG A 32 8.50 9.78 26.29
C ARG A 32 7.63 9.83 27.55
N LEU A 33 6.57 9.01 27.62
CA LEU A 33 5.75 8.89 28.83
C LEU A 33 6.46 8.17 29.97
N ASN A 34 7.24 7.13 29.65
CA ASN A 34 8.03 6.39 30.63
C ASN A 34 9.18 7.22 31.19
N GLU A 35 9.90 7.97 30.34
CA GLU A 35 10.98 8.89 30.75
C GLU A 35 10.50 9.96 31.73
N GLN A 36 9.27 10.44 31.54
CA GLN A 36 8.66 11.46 32.40
C GLN A 36 8.09 10.90 33.72
N GLU A 37 7.82 9.59 33.79
CA GLU A 37 7.45 8.93 35.06
C GLU A 37 8.67 8.51 35.88
N GLN A 38 9.86 8.43 35.26
CA GLN A 38 11.11 8.24 35.99
C GLN A 38 11.39 9.56 36.73
N PRO A 39 11.48 9.57 38.07
CA PRO A 39 11.80 10.78 38.81
C PRO A 39 13.27 11.12 38.56
N VAL A 40 13.53 11.93 37.54
CA VAL A 40 14.80 12.66 37.44
C VAL A 40 14.70 13.79 38.45
N GLN A 41 15.52 13.70 39.49
CA GLN A 41 15.70 14.74 40.48
C GLN A 41 15.99 16.08 39.77
N GLU A 42 15.24 17.08 40.21
CA GLU A 42 15.27 18.51 39.92
C GLU A 42 16.63 19.08 39.47
N GLU A 43 16.62 19.89 38.41
CA GLU A 43 17.00 21.31 38.51
C GLU A 43 16.14 22.15 37.56
N ILE A 44 15.30 22.97 38.16
CA ILE A 44 14.49 24.03 37.55
C ILE A 44 15.38 25.27 37.42
N LYS A 45 15.48 25.86 36.22
CA LYS A 45 15.65 27.31 36.07
C LYS A 45 14.77 27.82 34.93
N GLU A 46 13.84 28.67 35.32
CA GLU A 46 12.83 29.33 34.51
C GLU A 46 13.42 30.47 33.64
N ASP A 47 12.71 30.71 32.52
CA ASP A 47 12.69 31.81 31.53
C ASP A 47 13.14 33.22 32.01
N PRO A 48 13.50 34.23 31.14
CA PRO A 48 12.85 34.53 29.84
C PRO A 48 13.68 35.22 28.72
N LYS A 49 13.00 35.42 27.57
CA LYS A 49 13.04 36.60 26.68
C LYS A 49 14.06 36.68 25.52
N THR A 50 13.47 36.88 24.33
CA THR A 50 13.96 37.65 23.16
C THR A 50 15.12 37.09 22.34
N GLU A 51 14.83 36.74 21.08
CA GLU A 51 15.23 37.52 19.88
C GLU A 51 15.10 36.64 18.63
N GLU A 52 14.07 36.89 17.82
CA GLU A 52 14.25 36.86 16.37
C GLU A 52 15.28 37.96 16.03
N PRO A 53 16.32 37.60 15.27
CA PRO A 53 16.38 38.16 13.92
C PRO A 53 16.84 37.11 12.90
N GLU A 54 16.05 37.04 11.83
CA GLU A 54 16.50 37.23 10.44
C GLU A 54 18.02 37.05 10.19
N ASN A 55 18.38 35.97 9.50
CA ASN A 55 19.45 36.04 8.52
C ASN A 55 19.03 35.30 7.25
N GLU A 56 18.71 36.13 6.25
CA GLU A 56 18.61 35.76 4.84
C GLU A 56 19.95 35.25 4.29
N GLN A 57 19.91 34.85 3.00
CA GLN A 57 21.01 34.47 2.11
C GLN A 57 21.46 33.00 2.23
N SER A 58 21.39 32.19 1.18
CA SER A 58 21.14 32.46 -0.24
C SER A 58 20.96 31.13 -0.98
N LYS A 59 19.84 30.97 -1.67
CA LYS A 59 19.73 30.29 -2.99
C LYS A 59 20.68 31.08 -3.96
N PRO A 60 21.22 30.57 -5.09
CA PRO A 60 20.48 29.67 -5.97
C PRO A 60 21.29 28.75 -6.94
N GLU A 61 20.61 27.84 -7.65
CA GLU A 61 20.56 27.78 -9.14
C GLU A 61 21.52 26.75 -9.75
N GLN A 62 20.95 25.72 -10.42
CA GLN A 62 20.99 25.49 -11.88
C GLN A 62 22.27 24.72 -12.27
N GLU A 63 22.27 23.67 -13.08
CA GLU A 63 21.89 23.57 -14.50
C GLU A 63 21.80 22.06 -14.84
N SER A 64 20.70 21.52 -15.35
CA SER A 64 20.44 21.38 -16.79
C SER A 64 21.63 20.93 -17.64
N THR A 65 22.01 19.65 -17.57
CA THR A 65 22.70 18.98 -18.68
C THR A 65 21.67 18.35 -19.62
N LEU A 66 21.14 19.20 -20.50
CA LEU A 66 20.60 18.83 -21.78
C LEU A 66 21.73 18.25 -22.64
N THR A 67 21.82 16.91 -22.75
CA THR A 67 22.59 16.31 -23.84
C THR A 67 21.66 16.03 -25.01
N VAL A 68 21.70 16.99 -25.93
CA VAL A 68 21.00 17.08 -27.20
C VAL A 68 21.88 16.42 -28.29
N ILE A 69 21.26 15.54 -29.11
CA ILE A 69 21.63 15.14 -30.50
C ILE A 69 22.79 14.11 -30.62
N GLN A 70 22.72 13.00 -31.37
CA GLN A 70 21.99 12.67 -32.61
C GLN A 70 21.77 11.14 -32.75
N PRO A 71 20.71 10.69 -33.47
CA PRO A 71 20.44 9.29 -33.75
C PRO A 71 21.23 8.78 -34.96
N GLN A 72 21.68 7.52 -34.91
CA GLN A 72 22.05 6.77 -36.12
C GLN A 72 21.54 5.32 -36.09
N PRO A 73 21.24 4.76 -37.27
CA PRO A 73 20.09 3.89 -37.52
C PRO A 73 20.48 2.42 -37.70
N LYS A 74 19.49 1.53 -37.48
CA LYS A 74 19.26 0.22 -38.16
C LYS A 74 18.02 -0.40 -37.49
N GLU A 75 16.83 -0.36 -38.10
CA GLU A 75 16.37 -1.29 -39.17
C GLU A 75 16.55 -2.75 -38.75
N GLU A 76 15.58 -3.66 -38.69
CA GLU A 76 14.14 -3.73 -38.98
C GLU A 76 13.64 -4.94 -38.16
N THR A 77 12.44 -4.91 -37.60
CA THR A 77 11.40 -5.83 -38.07
C THR A 77 10.04 -5.24 -37.76
N LYS A 78 9.38 -4.84 -38.85
CA LYS A 78 7.97 -4.49 -38.94
C LYS A 78 7.14 -5.74 -38.66
N GLU A 79 6.12 -5.60 -37.82
CA GLU A 79 4.76 -6.07 -38.11
C GLU A 79 3.80 -5.45 -37.08
N GLU A 80 3.22 -4.32 -37.47
CA GLU A 80 2.00 -3.72 -36.92
C GLU A 80 1.05 -3.58 -38.13
N PRO A 81 -0.29 -3.70 -37.98
CA PRO A 81 -1.00 -2.66 -37.22
C PRO A 81 -2.27 -3.12 -36.48
N LYS A 82 -2.49 -2.55 -35.28
CA LYS A 82 -3.81 -2.08 -34.85
C LYS A 82 -3.67 -1.12 -33.67
N GLU A 83 -3.69 0.16 -34.02
CA GLU A 83 -3.81 1.29 -33.10
C GLU A 83 -5.12 1.20 -32.31
N GLU A 84 -5.01 1.20 -30.98
CA GLU A 84 -6.08 1.58 -30.05
C GLU A 84 -5.43 2.20 -28.78
N PRO A 85 -6.11 3.15 -28.11
CA PRO A 85 -5.52 4.34 -27.51
C PRO A 85 -4.68 4.05 -26.25
N LYS A 86 -3.63 4.85 -26.00
CA LYS A 86 -2.82 5.03 -24.76
C LYS A 86 -3.26 4.22 -23.53
N LYS A 87 -3.14 2.90 -23.63
CA LYS A 87 -3.37 1.91 -22.57
C LYS A 87 -1.97 1.40 -22.26
N LEU A 88 -1.46 1.57 -21.02
CA LEU A 88 -0.16 1.01 -20.57
C LEU A 88 0.04 -0.36 -21.23
N THR A 89 1.19 -0.58 -21.87
CA THR A 89 1.41 -1.81 -22.63
C THR A 89 1.31 -3.01 -21.67
N PRO A 90 0.89 -4.20 -22.14
CA PRO A 90 0.74 -5.36 -21.27
C PRO A 90 2.03 -5.71 -20.52
N GLU A 91 3.19 -5.42 -21.12
CA GLU A 91 4.51 -5.62 -20.51
C GLU A 91 4.78 -4.64 -19.37
N GLU A 92 4.51 -3.35 -19.58
CA GLU A 92 4.62 -2.33 -18.52
C GLU A 92 3.72 -2.64 -17.32
N ARG A 93 2.52 -3.18 -17.56
CA ARG A 93 1.65 -3.60 -16.46
C ARG A 93 2.23 -4.75 -15.66
N LYS A 94 2.86 -5.70 -16.35
CA LYS A 94 3.48 -6.88 -15.74
C LYS A 94 4.65 -6.46 -14.85
N THR A 95 5.51 -5.55 -15.32
CA THR A 95 6.66 -5.07 -14.53
C THR A 95 6.21 -4.32 -13.28
N LEU A 96 5.24 -3.41 -13.42
CA LEU A 96 4.67 -2.66 -12.28
C LEU A 96 4.01 -3.61 -11.26
N ALA A 97 3.30 -4.64 -11.72
CA ALA A 97 2.74 -5.67 -10.86
C ALA A 97 3.80 -6.45 -10.09
N ILE A 98 4.85 -6.91 -10.77
CA ILE A 98 5.95 -7.65 -10.14
C ILE A 98 6.63 -6.77 -9.08
N GLU A 99 6.88 -5.50 -9.39
CA GLU A 99 7.47 -4.56 -8.45
C GLU A 99 6.59 -4.36 -7.20
N LEU A 100 5.28 -4.19 -7.39
CA LEU A 100 4.32 -4.06 -6.29
C LEU A 100 4.29 -5.33 -5.42
N LEU A 101 4.21 -6.51 -6.04
CA LEU A 101 4.17 -7.79 -5.34
C LEU A 101 5.45 -8.03 -4.54
N ASN A 102 6.62 -7.72 -5.09
CA ASN A 102 7.89 -7.79 -4.36
C ASN A 102 7.91 -6.86 -3.15
N LYS A 103 7.40 -5.63 -3.28
CA LYS A 103 7.26 -4.70 -2.14
C LYS A 103 6.31 -5.24 -1.07
N LYS A 104 5.20 -5.88 -1.47
CA LYS A 104 4.26 -6.53 -0.56
C LYS A 104 4.91 -7.69 0.19
N ILE A 105 5.68 -8.54 -0.50
CA ILE A 105 6.44 -9.64 0.12
C ILE A 105 7.41 -9.08 1.16
N GLN A 106 8.27 -8.12 0.79
CA GLN A 106 9.24 -7.54 1.72
C GLN A 106 8.58 -6.88 2.92
N ARG A 107 7.45 -6.19 2.71
CA ARG A 107 6.69 -5.59 3.81
C ARG A 107 6.14 -6.67 4.71
N ALA A 108 5.42 -7.66 4.16
CA ALA A 108 4.80 -8.72 4.92
C ALA A 108 5.85 -9.53 5.70
N GLU A 109 7.02 -9.81 5.11
CA GLU A 109 8.16 -10.44 5.80
C GLU A 109 8.66 -9.59 6.98
N LYS A 110 8.79 -8.26 6.80
CA LYS A 110 9.17 -7.34 7.90
C LYS A 110 8.16 -7.34 9.05
N PHE A 111 6.89 -7.59 8.76
CA PHE A 111 5.82 -7.66 9.75
C PHE A 111 5.48 -9.09 10.20
N ASN A 112 6.21 -10.11 9.73
CA ASN A 112 5.94 -11.54 9.95
C ASN A 112 4.50 -11.96 9.61
N ASP A 113 3.92 -11.40 8.55
CA ASP A 113 2.61 -11.78 8.03
C ASP A 113 2.77 -12.86 6.95
N GLU A 114 2.86 -14.13 7.39
CA GLU A 114 3.08 -15.27 6.50
C GLU A 114 1.94 -15.48 5.49
N GLU A 115 0.70 -15.18 5.87
CA GLU A 115 -0.45 -15.32 4.98
C GLU A 115 -0.35 -14.35 3.80
N ALA A 116 -0.02 -13.09 4.07
CA ALA A 116 0.18 -12.08 3.04
C ALA A 116 1.37 -12.42 2.12
N VAL A 117 2.48 -12.94 2.67
CA VAL A 117 3.62 -13.41 1.87
C VAL A 117 3.20 -14.53 0.92
N ASN A 118 2.47 -15.53 1.42
CA ASN A 118 2.03 -16.66 0.61
C ASN A 118 1.07 -16.25 -0.50
N GLN A 119 0.16 -15.32 -0.23
CA GLN A 119 -0.74 -14.76 -1.25
C GLN A 119 0.04 -14.01 -2.34
N ALA A 120 0.95 -13.10 -1.94
CA ALA A 120 1.74 -12.33 -2.89
C ALA A 120 2.66 -13.21 -3.75
N LYS A 121 3.23 -14.30 -3.20
CA LYS A 121 4.01 -15.29 -3.97
C LYS A 121 3.17 -16.00 -5.03
N LYS A 122 1.93 -16.37 -4.70
CA LYS A 122 1.00 -17.00 -5.67
C LYS A 122 0.63 -16.04 -6.80
N ASP A 123 0.32 -14.79 -6.45
CA ASP A 123 0.00 -13.76 -7.43
C ASP A 123 1.20 -13.46 -8.34
N LEU A 124 2.42 -13.47 -7.79
CA LEU A 124 3.66 -13.30 -8.58
C LEU A 124 3.78 -14.38 -9.65
N ILE A 125 3.60 -15.65 -9.29
CA ILE A 125 3.63 -16.77 -10.24
C ILE A 125 2.55 -16.63 -11.32
N ARG A 126 1.33 -16.21 -10.93
CA ARG A 126 0.24 -15.98 -11.89
C ARG A 126 0.59 -14.86 -12.86
N VAL A 127 1.12 -13.74 -12.36
CA VAL A 127 1.51 -12.59 -13.17
C VAL A 127 2.69 -12.92 -14.08
N GLU A 128 3.66 -13.70 -13.62
CA GLU A 128 4.77 -14.16 -14.45
C GLU A 128 4.28 -15.02 -15.63
N LYS A 129 3.35 -15.94 -15.36
CA LYS A 129 2.83 -16.88 -16.35
C LYS A 129 1.81 -16.26 -17.30
N PHE A 130 0.92 -15.41 -16.81
CA PHE A 130 -0.25 -14.91 -17.56
C PHE A 130 -0.32 -13.39 -17.67
N GLY A 131 0.45 -12.64 -16.90
CA GLY A 131 0.37 -11.18 -16.81
C GLY A 131 -0.75 -10.69 -15.89
N VAL A 132 -1.12 -9.41 -16.04
CA VAL A 132 -2.10 -8.73 -15.18
C VAL A 132 -3.40 -8.51 -15.95
N GLU A 133 -4.45 -9.21 -15.55
CA GLU A 133 -5.79 -9.03 -16.12
C GLU A 133 -6.55 -7.89 -15.44
N LEU A 134 -7.23 -7.05 -16.22
CA LEU A 134 -8.00 -5.89 -15.77
C LEU A 134 -9.09 -6.23 -14.73
N GLY A 135 -9.62 -7.46 -14.75
CA GLY A 135 -10.64 -7.90 -13.80
C GLY A 135 -10.13 -8.23 -12.39
N THR A 136 -8.80 -8.26 -12.20
CA THR A 136 -8.19 -8.70 -10.93
C THR A 136 -8.10 -7.57 -9.91
N SER A 137 -8.10 -7.93 -8.63
CA SER A 137 -7.80 -7.00 -7.53
C SER A 137 -6.46 -6.27 -7.74
N LEU A 138 -5.46 -7.00 -8.26
CA LEU A 138 -4.14 -6.47 -8.58
C LEU A 138 -4.19 -5.32 -9.60
N ALA A 139 -5.03 -5.44 -10.63
CA ALA A 139 -5.19 -4.37 -11.62
C ALA A 139 -5.82 -3.09 -11.04
N ARG A 140 -6.70 -3.23 -10.05
CA ARG A 140 -7.28 -2.09 -9.33
C ARG A 140 -6.27 -1.40 -8.42
N GLU A 141 -5.44 -2.17 -7.73
CA GLU A 141 -4.34 -1.61 -6.93
C GLU A 141 -3.32 -0.84 -7.77
N LEU A 142 -3.08 -1.28 -9.01
CA LEU A 142 -2.24 -0.58 -9.99
C LEU A 142 -2.92 0.63 -10.64
N GLY A 143 -4.18 0.91 -10.32
CA GLY A 143 -4.95 2.00 -10.92
C GLY A 143 -5.31 1.78 -12.39
N LEU A 144 -5.20 0.55 -12.89
CA LEU A 144 -5.53 0.21 -14.27
C LEU A 144 -7.04 0.14 -14.50
N VAL A 145 -7.83 -0.05 -13.43
CA VAL A 145 -9.29 -0.15 -13.45
C VAL A 145 -9.89 0.61 -12.28
N ASN A 146 -11.07 1.20 -12.48
CA ASN A 146 -11.80 1.94 -11.46
C ASN A 146 -12.11 1.07 -10.23
N ASN A 147 -11.73 1.54 -9.04
CA ASN A 147 -11.99 0.88 -7.74
C ASN A 147 -13.48 0.76 -7.37
N GLN A 148 -14.36 1.46 -8.08
CA GLN A 148 -15.82 1.40 -7.87
C GLN A 148 -16.47 0.15 -8.47
N LEU A 149 -15.78 -0.54 -9.38
CA LEU A 149 -16.23 -1.82 -9.90
C LEU A 149 -15.97 -2.89 -8.83
N LYS A 150 -17.01 -3.21 -8.04
CA LYS A 150 -16.99 -4.32 -7.08
C LYS A 150 -16.59 -5.62 -7.80
N ASP A 151 -15.87 -6.52 -7.12
CA ASP A 151 -15.56 -7.88 -7.59
C ASP A 151 -16.86 -8.65 -7.85
N GLY A 152 -17.46 -8.40 -9.01
CA GLY A 152 -18.77 -8.88 -9.42
C GLY A 152 -18.77 -10.34 -9.82
N PHE A 153 -17.79 -11.13 -9.37
CA PHE A 153 -17.92 -12.58 -9.35
C PHE A 153 -18.95 -12.92 -8.27
N ARG A 154 -20.22 -12.77 -8.66
CA ARG A 154 -21.32 -13.50 -8.07
C ARG A 154 -20.88 -14.95 -8.05
N ASN A 155 -20.59 -15.46 -6.86
CA ASN A 155 -20.53 -16.89 -6.64
C ASN A 155 -21.82 -17.46 -7.22
N ASN A 156 -21.73 -18.05 -8.41
CA ASN A 156 -22.74 -18.95 -8.94
C ASN A 156 -22.68 -20.21 -8.05
N LYS A 157 -23.04 -20.07 -6.77
CA LYS A 157 -23.79 -21.09 -6.05
C LYS A 157 -25.15 -21.14 -6.72
N GLY A 158 -25.14 -21.57 -7.98
CA GLY A 158 -26.31 -21.89 -8.76
C GLY A 158 -27.10 -22.82 -7.87
N LYS A 159 -28.28 -22.35 -7.50
CA LYS A 159 -29.31 -23.11 -6.80
C LYS A 159 -29.51 -24.40 -7.59
N PHE A 160 -28.82 -25.46 -7.21
CA PHE A 160 -29.11 -26.80 -7.66
C PHE A 160 -30.46 -27.12 -7.03
N LYS A 161 -31.55 -26.75 -7.73
CA LYS A 161 -32.90 -27.08 -7.29
C LYS A 161 -32.96 -28.61 -7.28
N PRO A 162 -33.23 -29.28 -6.14
CA PRO A 162 -33.42 -30.71 -6.17
C PRO A 162 -34.62 -30.98 -7.06
N THR A 163 -34.40 -31.74 -8.12
CA THR A 163 -35.46 -32.23 -9.00
C THR A 163 -36.43 -33.05 -8.15
N TYR A 164 -37.67 -32.59 -8.05
CA TYR A 164 -38.73 -33.31 -7.35
C TYR A 164 -38.86 -34.72 -7.95
N HIS A 165 -38.48 -35.75 -7.19
CA HIS A 165 -38.85 -37.13 -7.51
C HIS A 165 -40.38 -37.24 -7.44
N LYS A 166 -41.06 -37.26 -8.59
CA LYS A 166 -42.47 -37.66 -8.68
C LYS A 166 -42.57 -39.10 -8.16
N LYS A 167 -43.08 -39.26 -6.94
CA LYS A 167 -43.48 -40.57 -6.40
C LYS A 167 -44.58 -41.12 -7.31
N PHE A 168 -44.25 -42.14 -8.10
CA PHE A 168 -45.25 -42.94 -8.80
C PHE A 168 -46.11 -43.65 -7.75
N HIS A 169 -47.33 -43.15 -7.51
CA HIS A 169 -48.34 -43.94 -6.82
C HIS A 169 -48.77 -45.07 -7.76
N LYS A 170 -48.17 -46.26 -7.58
CA LYS A 170 -48.71 -47.51 -8.12
C LYS A 170 -50.10 -47.70 -7.54
N LYS A 171 -51.12 -47.45 -8.36
CA LYS A 171 -52.50 -47.88 -8.11
C LYS A 171 -52.47 -49.40 -7.99
N ARG A 172 -52.74 -49.92 -6.79
CA ARG A 172 -53.06 -51.33 -6.60
C ARG A 172 -54.46 -51.53 -7.17
N TYR A 173 -54.56 -52.40 -8.18
CA TYR A 173 -55.78 -53.10 -8.52
C TYR A 173 -55.88 -54.33 -7.62
#